data_AF-A0A7W1D4D8-F1
#
_entry.id   AF-A0A7W1D4D8-F1
#
_cell.length_a   1.000
_cell.length_b   1.000
_cell.length_c   1.000
_cell.angle_alpha   90.00
_cell.angle_beta   90.00
_cell.angle_gamma   90.00
#
_symmetry.space_group_name_H-M   'P 1'
#
loop_
_entity.id
_entity.type
_entity.pdbx_description
1 polymer ?
#
loop_
_entity_poly.entity_id
_entity_poly.type
_entity_poly.pdbx_seq_one_letter_code
_entity_poly.pdbx_strand_id
1 'polypeptide(L)' 'VDSDGVVRTLLQRDLITESGRDSGPGAPLLLTVSRNFLERMGLRSTDDLPALSGFMPDSEAVEEMESKLSPGA' A
#
# COMPACT_ATOMS: atom_id res chain seq x y z
N VAL A 1 8.41 -5.71 10.91
CA VAL A 1 8.95 -4.34 10.72
C VAL A 1 7.84 -3.34 11.02
N ASP A 2 8.15 -2.24 11.69
CA ASP A 2 7.17 -1.18 12.01
C ASP A 2 7.18 -0.10 10.93
N SER A 3 5.99 0.38 10.53
CA SER A 3 5.80 1.36 9.45
C SER A 3 5.28 2.72 9.94
N ASP A 4 5.02 2.91 11.23
CA ASP A 4 4.39 4.12 11.78
C ASP A 4 5.15 5.41 11.44
N GLY A 5 6.49 5.37 11.50
CA GLY A 5 7.33 6.52 11.14
C GLY A 5 7.18 6.93 9.68
N VAL A 6 7.04 5.95 8.78
CA VAL A 6 6.87 6.17 7.34
C VAL A 6 5.49 6.75 7.07
N VAL A 7 4.44 6.15 7.64
CA VAL A 7 3.05 6.60 7.50
C VAL A 7 2.90 8.05 7.98
N ARG A 8 3.45 8.38 9.16
CA ARG A 8 3.43 9.75 9.69
C ARG A 8 4.11 10.73 8.73
N THR A 9 5.24 10.35 8.14
CA THR A 9 5.98 11.21 7.21
C THR A 9 5.18 11.45 5.91
N LEU A 10 4.50 10.42 5.40
CA LEU A 10 3.68 10.53 4.19
C LEU A 10 2.45 11.42 4.42
N LEU A 11 1.79 11.29 5.58
CA LEU A 11 0.70 12.18 6.00
C LEU A 11 1.16 13.64 6.12
N GLN A 12 2.29 13.88 6.80
CA GLN A 12 2.85 15.23 6.95
C GLN A 12 3.22 15.89 5.63
N ARG A 13 3.55 15.10 4.61
CA ARG A 13 3.87 15.57 3.25
C ARG A 13 2.65 15.66 2.33
N ASP A 14 1.45 15.36 2.84
CA ASP A 14 0.21 15.29 2.09
C ASP A 14 0.32 14.36 0.87
N LEU A 15 0.99 13.21 1.02
CA LEU A 15 1.07 12.18 -0.02
C LEU A 15 -0.01 11.10 0.17
N ILE A 16 -0.49 10.94 1.39
CA ILE A 16 -1.61 10.06 1.72
C ILE A 16 -2.58 10.81 2.63
N THR A 17 -3.82 10.35 2.69
CA THR A 17 -4.88 10.91 3.52
C THR A 17 -5.78 9.82 4.07
N GLU A 18 -6.59 10.17 5.07
CA GLU A 18 -7.59 9.28 5.66
C GLU A 18 -8.82 9.17 4.75
N SER A 19 -9.24 7.94 4.42
CA SER A 19 -10.42 7.69 3.59
C SER A 19 -11.61 7.15 4.37
N GLY A 20 -11.46 6.92 5.68
CA GLY A 20 -12.50 6.41 6.56
C GLY A 20 -11.95 5.39 7.55
N ARG A 21 -12.85 4.59 8.12
CA ARG A 21 -12.51 3.48 9.01
C ARG A 21 -13.19 2.22 8.53
N ASP A 22 -12.49 1.10 8.66
CA ASP A 22 -13.10 -0.19 8.40
C ASP A 22 -14.07 -0.58 9.53
N SER A 23 -15.02 -1.45 9.21
CA SER A 23 -16.05 -1.95 10.10
C SER A 23 -15.58 -3.08 11.02
N GLY A 24 -14.36 -3.58 10.84
CA GLY A 24 -13.77 -4.62 11.66
C GLY A 24 -13.44 -4.20 13.10
N PRO A 25 -13.06 -5.16 13.97
CA PRO A 25 -12.65 -4.88 15.35
C PRO A 25 -11.56 -3.81 15.43
N GLY A 26 -11.75 -2.82 16.32
CA GLY A 26 -10.82 -1.70 16.48
C GLY A 26 -11.01 -0.57 15.46
N ALA A 27 -11.93 -0.71 14.50
CA ALA A 27 -12.28 0.28 13.49
C ALA A 27 -11.04 0.95 12.84
N PRO A 28 -10.15 0.15 12.22
CA PRO A 28 -8.86 0.62 11.78
C PRO A 28 -9.00 1.72 10.73
N LEU A 29 -8.09 2.69 10.79
CA LEU A 29 -8.05 3.83 9.88
C LEU A 29 -7.64 3.37 8.48
N LEU A 30 -8.43 3.74 7.48
CA LEU A 30 -8.13 3.50 6.08
C LEU A 30 -7.37 4.70 5.50
N LEU A 31 -6.30 4.40 4.77
CA LEU A 31 -5.44 5.38 4.13
C LEU A 31 -5.58 5.25 2.61
N THR A 32 -5.60 6.39 1.92
CA THR A 32 -5.60 6.47 0.47
C THR A 32 -4.56 7.47 -0.01
N VAL A 33 -4.17 7.39 -1.28
CA VAL A 33 -3.29 8.39 -1.89
C VAL A 33 -4.01 9.74 -2.00
N SER A 34 -3.28 10.82 -1.74
CA SER A 34 -3.83 12.17 -1.89
C SER A 34 -3.82 12.60 -3.36
N ARG A 35 -4.46 13.74 -3.65
CA ARG A 35 -4.33 14.39 -4.96
C ARG A 35 -2.90 14.87 -5.23
N ASN A 36 -2.23 15.42 -4.22
CA ASN A 36 -0.84 15.89 -4.33
C ASN A 36 0.13 14.74 -4.67
N PHE A 37 -0.14 13.51 -4.20
CA PHE A 37 0.59 12.34 -4.67
C PHE A 37 0.42 12.14 -6.19
N LEU A 38 -0.80 12.14 -6.70
CA LEU A 38 -1.06 11.94 -8.14
C LEU A 38 -0.39 13.04 -8.97
N GLU A 39 -0.50 14.30 -8.55
CA GLU A 39 0.13 15.44 -9.22
C GLU A 39 1.67 15.29 -9.29
N ARG A 40 2.31 14.90 -8.18
CA ARG A 40 3.77 14.65 -8.14
C ARG A 40 4.19 13.47 -9.00
N MET A 41 3.34 12.47 -9.12
CA MET A 41 3.59 11.30 -9.98
C MET A 41 3.22 11.55 -11.44
N GLY A 42 2.68 12.73 -11.79
CA GLY A 42 2.25 13.06 -13.15
C GLY A 42 0.99 12.31 -13.60
N LEU A 43 0.16 11.86 -12.66
CA LEU A 43 -1.06 11.09 -12.89
C LEU A 43 -2.29 11.98 -12.71
N ARG A 44 -3.36 11.71 -13.46
CA ARG A 44 -4.64 12.44 -13.31
C ARG A 44 -5.59 11.69 -12.38
N SER A 45 -5.45 10.37 -12.31
CA SER A 45 -6.24 9.47 -11.47
C SER A 45 -5.44 8.23 -11.08
N THR A 46 -5.96 7.47 -10.12
CA THR A 46 -5.43 6.14 -9.77
C THR A 46 -5.54 5.14 -10.92
N ASP A 47 -6.44 5.37 -11.88
CA ASP A 47 -6.62 4.49 -13.04
C ASP A 47 -5.49 4.66 -14.07
N ASP A 48 -4.71 5.74 -13.99
CA ASP A 48 -3.52 5.95 -14.83
C ASP A 48 -2.29 5.16 -14.30
N LEU A 49 -2.41 4.43 -13.18
CA LEU A 49 -1.32 3.64 -12.64
C LEU A 49 -1.00 2.43 -13.54
N PRO A 50 0.30 2.07 -13.68
CA PRO A 50 0.69 0.89 -14.44
C PRO A 50 0.12 -0.38 -13.78
N ALA A 51 -0.25 -1.35 -14.61
CA ALA A 51 -0.76 -2.64 -14.14
C ALA A 51 0.28 -3.37 -13.29
N LEU A 52 -0.14 -3.84 -12.11
CA LEU A 52 0.73 -4.56 -11.18
C LEU A 52 1.16 -5.94 -11.70
N SER A 53 0.45 -6.51 -12.68
CA SER A 53 0.74 -7.85 -13.22
C SER A 53 2.16 -7.98 -13.78
N GLY A 54 2.76 -6.90 -14.30
CA GLY A 54 4.14 -6.91 -14.78
C GLY A 54 5.21 -6.84 -13.68
N PHE A 55 4.80 -6.56 -12.44
CA PHE A 55 5.66 -6.51 -11.26
C PHE A 55 5.42 -7.67 -10.29
N MET A 56 4.50 -8.57 -10.63
CA MET A 56 4.26 -9.75 -9.80
C MET A 56 5.45 -10.70 -9.91
N PRO A 57 5.96 -11.21 -8.78
CA PRO A 57 6.93 -12.30 -8.79
C PRO A 57 6.37 -13.48 -9.57
N ASP A 58 7.24 -14.23 -10.25
CA ASP A 58 6.86 -15.49 -10.88
C ASP A 58 6.43 -16.52 -9.82
N SER A 59 5.80 -17.60 -10.29
CA SER A 59 5.24 -18.63 -9.40
C SER A 59 6.29 -19.22 -8.45
N GLU A 60 7.55 -19.34 -8.89
CA GLU A 60 8.65 -19.84 -8.07
C GLU A 60 9.00 -18.86 -6.94
N ALA A 61 9.12 -17.57 -7.24
CA ALA A 61 9.37 -16.54 -6.24
C ALA A 61 8.21 -16.38 -5.24
N VAL A 62 6.96 -16.59 -5.69
CA VAL A 62 5.79 -16.61 -4.80
C VAL A 62 5.86 -17.80 -3.84
N GLU A 63 6.15 -19.01 -4.32
CA GLU A 63 6.24 -20.23 -3.51
C GLU A 63 7.38 -20.14 -2.48
N GLU A 64 8.51 -19.51 -2.86
CA GLU A 64 9.60 -19.21 -1.93
C GLU A 64 9.18 -18.21 -0.84
N MET A 65 8.45 -17.16 -1.20
CA MET A 65 7.91 -16.20 -0.23
C MET A 65 6.91 -16.86 0.72
N GLU A 66 6.00 -17.70 0.23
CA GLU A 66 5.01 -18.42 1.04
C GLU A 66 5.68 -19.40 2.02
N SER A 67 6.71 -20.12 1.56
CA SER A 67 7.53 -20.98 2.42
C SER A 67 8.22 -20.20 3.55
N LYS A 68 8.72 -18.99 3.25
CA LYS A 68 9.35 -18.11 4.25
C LYS A 68 8.36 -17.46 5.21
N LEU A 69 7.11 -17.26 4.79
CA LEU A 69 6.07 -16.59 5.56
C LEU A 69 5.22 -17.54 6.40
N SER A 70 5.22 -18.85 6.11
CA SER A 70 4.58 -19.88 6.94
C SER A 70 5.59 -20.46 7.94
N PRO A 71 5.63 -20.02 9.21
CA PRO A 71 6.48 -20.65 10.20
C PRO A 71 5.74 -21.89 10.72
N GLY A 72 6.05 -23.04 10.13
CA GLY A 72 5.62 -24.36 10.62
C GLY A 72 4.47 -24.98 9.82
N ALA A 73 4.83 -25.93 8.96
CA ALA A 73 4.12 -27.19 8.78
C ALA A 73 5.05 -28.31 9.24
#